data_AF-A0A1F9R9C3-F1
#
_entry.id   AF-A0A1F9R9C3-F1
#
_cell.length_a   1.000
_cell.length_b   1.000
_cell.length_c   1.000
_cell.angle_alpha   90.00
_cell.angle_beta   90.00
_cell.angle_gamma   90.00
#
_symmetry.space_group_name_H-M   'P 1'
#
loop_
_entity.id
_entity.type
_entity.pdbx_description
1 polymer ?
#
loop_
_entity_poly.entity_id
_entity_poly.type
_entity_poly.pdbx_seq_one_letter_code
_entity_poly.pdbx_strand_id
1 'polypeptide(L)'
;MGKKKKVLSSKEFFGLVRGRSSRNAGRVDALINESCGAELTVVSCDSSGFSRKTHEHGIIEFMDNMVKCHDGLEKVVARHGGVTLSNKADNLMLVFDAPAPAVKCSIEMHRWLKRRNKGLPAHKRYNICVGIHHGPLLRFTDDAYGPAVNVAFKLGEDVAAKDELLVSGQVNELIKKEFRTDYAKHVTIGGVTFDVFKVKYR
;
A
#
# COMPACT_ATOMS: atom_id res chain seq x y z
N MET A 1 -26.01 6.58 20.05
CA MET A 1 -24.58 6.22 20.01
C MET A 1 -24.43 4.81 19.44
N GLY A 2 -24.14 4.67 18.15
CA GLY A 2 -23.88 3.36 17.56
C GLY A 2 -22.60 2.77 18.14
N LYS A 3 -22.65 1.53 18.65
CA LYS A 3 -21.44 0.81 19.09
C LYS A 3 -20.45 0.83 17.92
N LYS A 4 -19.26 1.44 18.11
CA LYS A 4 -18.15 1.29 17.16
C LYS A 4 -17.92 -0.21 16.99
N LYS A 5 -18.16 -0.73 15.78
CA LYS A 5 -17.98 -2.14 15.45
C LYS A 5 -16.50 -2.49 15.68
N LYS A 6 -16.24 -3.57 16.42
CA LYS A 6 -14.88 -4.04 16.70
C LYS A 6 -14.32 -4.65 15.42
N VAL A 7 -13.31 -4.01 14.83
CA VAL A 7 -12.51 -4.58 13.73
C VAL A 7 -11.70 -5.75 14.28
N LEU A 8 -11.69 -6.87 13.57
CA LEU A 8 -10.93 -8.06 13.98
C LEU A 8 -9.43 -7.88 13.70
N SER A 9 -8.60 -8.54 14.50
CA SER A 9 -7.20 -8.82 14.14
C SER A 9 -7.09 -9.98 13.16
N SER A 10 -5.95 -10.08 12.46
CA SER A 10 -5.63 -11.23 11.61
C SER A 10 -5.73 -12.56 12.38
N LYS A 11 -5.28 -12.57 13.65
CA LYS A 11 -5.37 -13.75 14.53
C LYS A 11 -6.83 -14.17 14.77
N GLU A 12 -7.72 -13.23 15.07
CA GLU A 12 -9.15 -13.50 15.27
C GLU A 12 -9.82 -13.99 13.98
N PHE A 13 -9.53 -13.35 12.84
CA PHE A 13 -10.01 -13.77 11.53
C PHE A 13 -9.64 -15.23 11.21
N PHE A 14 -8.36 -15.59 11.30
CA PHE A 14 -7.93 -16.97 11.03
C PHE A 14 -8.49 -17.97 12.05
N GLY A 15 -8.79 -17.54 13.28
CA GLY A 15 -9.54 -18.35 14.24
C GLY A 15 -10.94 -18.70 13.74
N LEU A 16 -11.69 -17.71 13.25
CA LEU A 16 -13.03 -17.91 12.68
C LEU A 16 -12.99 -18.80 11.43
N VAL A 17 -12.04 -18.56 10.52
CA VAL A 17 -11.91 -19.33 9.28
C VAL A 17 -11.57 -20.79 9.55
N ARG A 18 -10.72 -21.10 10.54
CA ARG A 18 -10.43 -22.49 10.94
C ARG A 18 -11.66 -23.24 11.48
N GLY A 19 -12.59 -22.53 12.11
CA GLY A 19 -13.87 -23.09 12.57
C GLY A 19 -14.97 -23.12 11.50
N ARG A 20 -14.70 -22.63 10.29
CA ARG A 20 -15.66 -22.58 9.19
C ARG A 20 -15.88 -23.98 8.61
N SER A 21 -17.14 -24.33 8.40
CA SER A 21 -17.58 -25.58 7.79
C SER A 21 -18.80 -25.33 6.90
N SER A 22 -19.20 -26.32 6.09
CA SER A 22 -20.40 -26.22 5.26
C SER A 22 -21.67 -25.88 6.06
N ARG A 23 -21.74 -26.29 7.33
CA ARG A 23 -22.90 -26.04 8.23
C ARG A 23 -22.98 -24.62 8.78
N ASN A 24 -21.89 -23.87 8.81
CA ASN A 24 -21.84 -22.54 9.45
C ASN A 24 -21.24 -21.43 8.56
N ALA A 25 -20.87 -21.75 7.33
CA ALA A 25 -20.21 -20.86 6.37
C ALA A 25 -20.90 -19.49 6.27
N GLY A 26 -22.20 -19.45 5.96
CA GLY A 26 -22.93 -18.19 5.78
C GLY A 26 -22.90 -17.28 7.02
N ARG A 27 -23.00 -17.86 8.23
CA ARG A 27 -22.93 -17.09 9.49
C ARG A 27 -21.51 -16.54 9.72
N VAL A 28 -20.49 -17.36 9.49
CA VAL A 28 -19.08 -16.94 9.66
C VAL A 28 -18.72 -15.86 8.64
N ASP A 29 -19.12 -16.03 7.39
CA ASP A 29 -18.85 -15.08 6.31
C ASP A 29 -19.56 -13.75 6.57
N ALA A 30 -20.82 -13.76 7.01
CA ALA A 30 -21.54 -12.55 7.37
C ALA A 30 -20.87 -11.79 8.54
N LEU A 31 -20.43 -12.50 9.59
CA LEU A 31 -19.73 -11.90 10.72
C LEU A 31 -18.41 -11.24 10.29
N ILE A 32 -17.62 -11.91 9.45
CA ILE A 32 -16.35 -11.39 8.94
C ILE A 32 -16.60 -10.14 8.08
N ASN A 33 -17.54 -10.21 7.13
CA ASN A 33 -17.86 -9.08 6.26
C ASN A 33 -18.42 -7.90 7.07
N GLU A 34 -19.25 -8.15 8.07
CA GLU A 34 -19.78 -7.08 8.93
C GLU A 34 -18.69 -6.40 9.77
N SER A 35 -17.70 -7.17 10.22
CA SER A 35 -16.65 -6.68 11.12
C SER A 35 -15.48 -6.04 10.39
N CYS A 36 -15.16 -6.52 9.18
CA CYS A 36 -13.92 -6.21 8.48
C CYS A 36 -14.12 -5.77 7.02
N GLY A 37 -15.29 -5.99 6.41
CA GLY A 37 -15.55 -5.59 5.03
C GLY A 37 -15.53 -4.07 4.89
N ALA A 38 -14.73 -3.58 3.95
CA ALA A 38 -14.60 -2.15 3.67
C ALA A 38 -14.27 -1.92 2.18
N GLU A 39 -14.51 -0.70 1.73
CA GLU A 39 -13.97 -0.17 0.47
C GLU A 39 -13.00 0.95 0.82
N LEU A 40 -11.72 0.72 0.55
CA LEU A 40 -10.63 1.61 0.96
C LEU A 40 -9.62 1.78 -0.17
N THR A 41 -8.81 2.82 -0.04
CA THR A 41 -7.63 3.02 -0.88
C THR A 41 -6.44 2.34 -0.27
N VAL A 42 -5.84 1.40 -0.99
CA VAL A 42 -4.60 0.73 -0.61
C VAL A 42 -3.43 1.39 -1.34
N VAL A 43 -2.36 1.64 -0.60
CA VAL A 43 -1.06 2.06 -1.14
C VAL A 43 -0.05 0.97 -0.80
N SER A 44 0.55 0.38 -1.84
CA SER A 44 1.78 -0.40 -1.69
C SER A 44 2.97 0.53 -1.90
N CYS A 45 3.92 0.52 -0.97
CA CYS A 45 5.22 1.13 -1.13
C CYS A 45 6.29 0.05 -0.99
N ASP A 46 7.05 -0.18 -2.06
CA ASP A 46 8.16 -1.14 -2.09
C ASP A 46 9.49 -0.42 -2.25
N SER A 47 10.54 -1.00 -1.69
CA SER A 47 11.90 -0.49 -1.73
C SER A 47 12.58 -0.79 -3.07
N SER A 48 13.13 0.25 -3.71
CA SER A 48 13.83 0.04 -4.97
C SER A 48 15.29 -0.41 -4.76
N GLY A 49 15.66 -1.49 -5.45
CA GLY A 49 17.03 -1.99 -5.52
C GLY A 49 17.47 -2.81 -4.30
N PHE A 50 16.53 -3.44 -3.59
CA PHE A 50 16.78 -4.33 -2.46
C PHE A 50 17.86 -5.36 -2.77
N SER A 51 17.63 -6.26 -3.74
CA SER A 51 18.52 -7.40 -4.04
C SER A 51 19.95 -6.96 -4.39
N ARG A 52 20.08 -5.86 -5.13
CA ARG A 52 21.39 -5.32 -5.49
C ARG A 52 22.14 -4.79 -4.27
N LYS A 53 21.47 -3.97 -3.45
CA LYS A 53 22.11 -3.36 -2.27
C LYS A 53 22.44 -4.38 -1.20
N THR A 54 21.58 -5.38 -0.98
CA THR A 54 21.85 -6.45 -0.02
C THR A 54 23.01 -7.34 -0.47
N HIS A 55 23.16 -7.55 -1.77
CA HIS A 55 24.33 -8.25 -2.33
C HIS A 55 25.62 -7.44 -2.21
N GLU A 56 25.60 -6.14 -2.53
CA GLU A 56 26.80 -5.29 -2.54
C GLU A 56 27.26 -4.85 -1.14
N HIS A 57 26.33 -4.64 -0.19
CA HIS A 57 26.60 -4.01 1.12
C HIS A 57 26.10 -4.80 2.33
N GLY A 58 25.42 -5.92 2.11
CA GLY A 58 24.88 -6.76 3.17
C GLY A 58 23.49 -6.34 3.63
N ILE A 59 22.72 -7.34 4.07
CA ILE A 59 21.32 -7.17 4.49
C ILE A 59 21.16 -6.24 5.70
N ILE A 60 22.09 -6.27 6.66
CA ILE A 60 21.98 -5.48 7.91
C ILE A 60 22.08 -3.98 7.61
N GLU A 61 23.00 -3.55 6.74
CA GLU A 61 23.11 -2.13 6.36
C GLU A 61 21.86 -1.65 5.63
N PHE A 62 21.31 -2.47 4.74
CA PHE A 62 20.06 -2.16 4.06
C PHE A 62 18.90 -2.00 5.07
N MET A 63 18.76 -2.94 6.00
CA MET A 63 17.69 -2.93 7.01
C MET A 63 17.81 -1.74 7.96
N ASP A 64 19.02 -1.39 8.41
CA ASP A 64 19.27 -0.19 9.22
C ASP A 64 18.81 1.09 8.49
N ASN A 65 19.16 1.21 7.21
CA ASN A 65 18.75 2.33 6.37
C ASN A 65 17.23 2.39 6.18
N MET A 66 16.61 1.23 5.96
CA MET A 66 15.17 1.08 5.72
C MET A 66 14.35 1.47 6.96
N VAL A 67 14.67 0.94 8.15
CA VAL A 67 13.95 1.25 9.39
C VAL A 67 13.95 2.76 9.66
N LYS A 68 15.12 3.42 9.52
CA LYS A 68 15.23 4.89 9.68
C LYS A 68 14.41 5.67 8.65
N CYS A 69 14.24 5.12 7.45
CA CYS A 69 13.36 5.71 6.45
C CYS A 69 11.89 5.53 6.83
N HIS A 70 11.49 4.34 7.25
CA HIS A 70 10.13 4.01 7.64
C HIS A 70 9.65 4.91 8.79
N ASP A 71 10.47 5.14 9.83
CA ASP A 71 10.16 6.07 10.92
C ASP A 71 9.81 7.50 10.42
N GLY A 72 10.46 7.93 9.35
CA GLY A 72 10.19 9.23 8.71
C GLY A 72 8.94 9.21 7.83
N LEU A 73 8.73 8.12 7.09
CA LEU A 73 7.57 7.92 6.24
C LEU A 73 6.29 7.79 7.04
N GLU A 74 6.28 7.06 8.16
CA GLU A 74 5.10 6.92 9.04
C GLU A 74 4.59 8.27 9.56
N LYS A 75 5.50 9.22 9.82
CA LYS A 75 5.12 10.59 10.20
C LYS A 75 4.44 11.33 9.05
N VAL A 76 4.86 11.08 7.80
CA VAL A 76 4.17 11.61 6.61
C VAL A 76 2.78 10.99 6.50
N VAL A 77 2.68 9.66 6.62
CA VAL A 77 1.41 8.92 6.55
C VAL A 77 0.39 9.44 7.56
N ALA A 78 0.80 9.60 8.82
CA ALA A 78 -0.06 10.12 9.88
C ALA A 78 -0.61 11.52 9.58
N ARG A 79 0.19 12.42 8.98
CA ARG A 79 -0.25 13.78 8.60
C ARG A 79 -1.34 13.79 7.52
N HIS A 80 -1.40 12.75 6.69
CA HIS A 80 -2.40 12.60 5.63
C HIS A 80 -3.58 11.72 6.03
N GLY A 81 -3.67 11.33 7.31
CA GLY A 81 -4.75 10.49 7.83
C GLY A 81 -4.67 9.03 7.37
N GLY A 82 -3.51 8.58 6.89
CA GLY A 82 -3.30 7.18 6.52
C GLY A 82 -3.04 6.30 7.74
N VAL A 83 -3.27 5.00 7.56
CA VAL A 83 -2.94 3.98 8.55
C VAL A 83 -1.97 2.98 7.95
N THR A 84 -0.82 2.79 8.59
CA THR A 84 0.13 1.72 8.26
C THR A 84 -0.37 0.40 8.86
N LEU A 85 -0.49 -0.65 8.05
CA LEU A 85 -0.99 -1.96 8.49
C LEU A 85 0.14 -2.94 8.77
N SER A 86 1.03 -3.14 7.81
CA SER A 86 2.15 -4.06 7.96
C SER A 86 3.26 -3.42 8.77
N ASN A 87 3.83 -4.18 9.73
CA ASN A 87 4.83 -3.66 10.65
C ASN A 87 6.26 -4.14 10.38
N LYS A 88 6.53 -5.19 9.59
CA LYS A 88 7.91 -5.77 9.50
C LYS A 88 8.22 -6.53 8.21
N ALA A 89 8.09 -5.88 7.05
CA ALA A 89 8.73 -6.32 5.80
C ALA A 89 9.32 -5.09 5.08
N ASP A 90 10.02 -5.32 3.98
CA ASP A 90 10.49 -4.30 3.05
C ASP A 90 9.37 -3.44 2.45
N ASN A 91 8.14 -3.95 2.43
CA ASN A 91 6.99 -3.27 1.86
C ASN A 91 6.10 -2.64 2.93
N LEU A 92 5.77 -1.36 2.74
CA LEU A 92 4.77 -0.65 3.55
C LEU A 92 3.41 -0.74 2.88
N MET A 93 2.45 -1.35 3.59
CA MET A 93 1.04 -1.30 3.22
C MET A 93 0.34 -0.19 4.01
N LEU A 94 -0.19 0.78 3.29
CA LEU A 94 -0.95 1.89 3.85
C LEU A 94 -2.39 1.83 3.36
N VAL A 95 -3.32 2.27 4.21
CA VAL A 95 -4.73 2.42 3.83
C VAL A 95 -5.26 3.81 4.14
N PHE A 96 -6.15 4.28 3.27
CA PHE A 96 -6.83 5.57 3.34
C PHE A 96 -8.30 5.42 2.95
N ASP A 97 -9.16 6.26 3.51
CA ASP A 97 -10.59 6.26 3.16
C ASP A 97 -10.84 6.71 1.72
N ALA A 98 -9.95 7.53 1.13
CA ALA A 98 -10.13 8.09 -0.20
C ALA A 98 -8.82 8.16 -1.02
N PRO A 99 -8.88 8.18 -2.36
CA PRO A 99 -7.67 8.14 -3.18
C PRO A 99 -6.84 9.43 -3.17
N ALA A 100 -7.49 10.60 -3.09
CA ALA A 100 -6.80 11.88 -3.10
C ALA A 100 -5.77 12.05 -1.95
N PRO A 101 -6.11 11.81 -0.66
CA PRO A 101 -5.12 11.87 0.42
C PRO A 101 -4.00 10.83 0.28
N ALA A 102 -4.30 9.64 -0.25
CA ALA A 102 -3.29 8.63 -0.54
C ALA A 102 -2.25 9.13 -1.56
N VAL A 103 -2.70 9.75 -2.65
CA VAL A 103 -1.81 10.33 -3.66
C VAL A 103 -0.98 11.49 -3.09
N LYS A 104 -1.58 12.38 -2.28
CA LYS A 104 -0.85 13.48 -1.60
C LYS A 104 0.23 12.94 -0.68
N CYS A 105 -0.11 11.95 0.13
CA CYS A 105 0.83 11.27 1.02
C CYS A 105 2.01 10.72 0.24
N SER A 106 1.75 9.94 -0.82
CA SER A 106 2.79 9.30 -1.63
C SER A 106 3.70 10.30 -2.35
N ILE A 107 3.15 11.42 -2.83
CA ILE A 107 3.95 12.54 -3.36
C ILE A 107 4.86 13.13 -2.28
N GLU A 108 4.35 13.34 -1.07
CA GLU A 108 5.15 13.88 0.04
C GLU A 108 6.22 12.90 0.52
N MET A 109 5.93 11.59 0.56
CA MET A 109 6.90 10.54 0.86
C MET A 109 8.09 10.57 -0.12
N HIS A 110 7.81 10.63 -1.43
CA HIS A 110 8.86 10.78 -2.44
C HIS A 110 9.66 12.08 -2.29
N ARG A 111 9.01 13.20 -1.99
CA ARG A 111 9.69 14.48 -1.73
C ARG A 111 10.55 14.44 -0.47
N TRP A 112 10.10 13.77 0.57
CA TRP A 112 10.86 13.58 1.81
C TRP A 112 12.11 12.73 1.56
N LEU A 113 11.96 11.58 0.89
CA LEU A 113 13.08 10.72 0.51
C LEU A 113 14.09 11.43 -0.40
N LYS A 114 13.62 12.21 -1.39
CA LYS A 114 14.49 13.01 -2.26
C LYS A 114 15.34 14.01 -1.46
N ARG A 115 14.76 14.69 -0.48
CA ARG A 115 15.50 15.62 0.40
C ARG A 115 16.50 14.87 1.28
N ARG A 116 16.09 13.77 1.89
CA ARG A 116 16.95 12.92 2.72
C ARG A 116 18.14 12.35 1.94
N ASN A 117 17.90 11.91 0.71
CA ASN A 117 18.93 11.33 -0.16
C ASN A 117 19.93 12.37 -0.68
N LYS A 118 19.65 13.68 -0.55
CA LYS A 118 20.55 14.74 -1.01
C LYS A 118 21.86 14.69 -0.22
N GLY A 119 22.98 14.55 -0.92
CA GLY A 119 24.31 14.47 -0.30
C GLY A 119 24.71 13.08 0.18
N LEU A 120 23.82 12.08 0.12
CA LEU A 120 24.18 10.70 0.44
C LEU A 120 24.83 9.97 -0.75
N PRO A 121 25.81 9.07 -0.50
CA PRO A 121 26.33 8.18 -1.52
C PRO A 121 25.25 7.20 -1.99
N ALA A 122 25.37 6.69 -3.21
CA ALA A 122 24.31 5.89 -3.87
C ALA A 122 23.82 4.69 -3.05
N HIS A 123 24.73 3.98 -2.37
CA HIS A 123 24.40 2.82 -1.54
C HIS A 123 23.54 3.16 -0.31
N LYS A 124 23.65 4.38 0.22
CA LYS A 124 22.85 4.86 1.37
C LYS A 124 21.52 5.50 0.96
N ARG A 125 21.29 5.73 -0.33
CA ARG A 125 20.02 6.30 -0.80
C ARG A 125 18.92 5.26 -0.66
N TYR A 126 17.76 5.69 -0.18
CA TYR A 126 16.57 4.87 -0.08
C TYR A 126 15.48 5.46 -0.98
N ASN A 127 14.96 4.65 -1.88
CA ASN A 127 13.95 5.04 -2.85
C ASN A 127 12.84 4.02 -2.78
N ILE A 128 11.62 4.47 -3.05
CA ILE A 128 10.45 3.62 -3.11
C ILE A 128 9.78 3.73 -4.48
N CYS A 129 9.03 2.71 -4.82
CA CYS A 129 8.03 2.71 -5.88
C CYS A 129 6.66 2.51 -5.25
N VAL A 130 5.64 3.12 -5.84
CA VAL A 130 4.30 3.20 -5.23
C VAL A 130 3.22 2.76 -6.20
N GLY A 131 2.33 1.90 -5.73
CA GLY A 131 1.10 1.50 -6.42
C GLY A 131 -0.13 1.83 -5.58
N ILE A 132 -1.16 2.42 -6.18
CA ILE A 132 -2.39 2.82 -5.50
C ILE A 132 -3.62 2.25 -6.22
N HIS A 133 -4.51 1.64 -5.45
CA HIS A 133 -5.82 1.20 -5.92
C HIS A 133 -6.90 1.48 -4.87
N HIS A 134 -8.15 1.66 -5.31
CA HIS A 134 -9.31 1.85 -4.43
C HIS A 134 -10.35 0.80 -4.74
N GLY A 135 -10.81 0.07 -3.72
CA GLY A 135 -11.78 -0.98 -3.91
C GLY A 135 -12.03 -1.84 -2.66
N PRO A 136 -12.78 -2.94 -2.81
CA PRO A 136 -13.19 -3.77 -1.70
C PRO A 136 -12.02 -4.58 -1.11
N LEU A 137 -12.03 -4.72 0.21
CA LEU A 137 -11.10 -5.55 0.97
C LEU A 137 -11.68 -5.92 2.35
N LEU A 138 -11.01 -6.88 3.01
CA LEU A 138 -11.15 -7.15 4.43
C LEU A 138 -10.05 -6.42 5.18
N ARG A 139 -10.43 -5.48 6.04
CA ARG A 139 -9.52 -4.66 6.86
C ARG A 139 -9.44 -5.25 8.27
N PHE A 140 -8.24 -5.66 8.68
CA PHE A 140 -7.93 -6.13 10.03
C PHE A 140 -7.05 -5.14 10.76
N THR A 141 -7.04 -5.14 12.09
CA THR A 141 -6.28 -4.18 12.91
C THR A 141 -4.82 -4.01 12.46
N ASP A 142 -4.23 -5.10 11.98
CA ASP A 142 -2.81 -5.31 11.67
C ASP A 142 -2.56 -5.72 10.21
N ASP A 143 -3.58 -5.87 9.37
CA ASP A 143 -3.40 -6.38 8.00
C ASP A 143 -4.63 -6.08 7.11
N ALA A 144 -4.53 -6.38 5.82
CA ALA A 144 -5.65 -6.33 4.89
C ALA A 144 -5.53 -7.37 3.78
N TYR A 145 -6.66 -7.92 3.35
CA TYR A 145 -6.73 -8.90 2.27
C TYR A 145 -7.86 -8.56 1.31
N GLY A 146 -7.61 -8.69 0.01
CA GLY A 146 -8.68 -8.56 -0.99
C GLY A 146 -8.19 -8.07 -2.34
N PRO A 147 -9.09 -7.94 -3.31
CA PRO A 147 -8.78 -7.48 -4.66
C PRO A 147 -8.02 -6.15 -4.67
N ALA A 148 -8.39 -5.20 -3.80
CA ALA A 148 -7.73 -3.90 -3.77
C ALA A 148 -6.28 -3.97 -3.32
N VAL A 149 -5.95 -4.87 -2.38
CA VAL A 149 -4.57 -5.12 -1.95
C VAL A 149 -3.76 -5.71 -3.10
N ASN A 150 -4.30 -6.75 -3.75
CA ASN A 150 -3.62 -7.42 -4.87
C ASN A 150 -3.29 -6.45 -6.02
N VAL A 151 -4.22 -5.57 -6.38
CA VAL A 151 -3.99 -4.57 -7.44
C VAL A 151 -2.94 -3.55 -7.03
N ALA A 152 -3.05 -2.97 -5.82
CA ALA A 152 -2.09 -1.97 -5.36
C ALA A 152 -0.67 -2.54 -5.28
N PHE A 153 -0.50 -3.76 -4.75
CA PHE A 153 0.77 -4.45 -4.65
C PHE A 153 1.37 -4.77 -6.02
N LYS A 154 0.57 -5.31 -6.95
CA LYS A 154 1.04 -5.54 -8.33
C LYS A 154 1.54 -4.23 -8.96
N LEU A 155 0.81 -3.13 -8.79
CA LEU A 155 1.22 -1.85 -9.35
C LEU A 155 2.52 -1.33 -8.71
N GLY A 156 2.69 -1.48 -7.39
CA GLY A 156 3.83 -0.95 -6.65
C GLY A 156 5.11 -1.76 -6.81
N GLU A 157 5.01 -3.09 -6.80
CA GLU A 157 6.16 -4.00 -6.79
C GLU A 157 6.57 -4.43 -8.19
N ASP A 158 5.60 -4.84 -9.01
CA ASP A 158 5.90 -5.50 -10.30
C ASP A 158 5.92 -4.53 -11.48
N VAL A 159 5.26 -3.38 -11.37
CA VAL A 159 4.96 -2.51 -12.52
C VAL A 159 5.68 -1.17 -12.42
N ALA A 160 5.69 -0.57 -11.23
CA ALA A 160 6.31 0.72 -10.98
C ALA A 160 7.84 0.62 -11.00
N ALA A 161 8.47 1.54 -11.73
CA ALA A 161 9.91 1.73 -11.61
C ALA A 161 10.26 2.61 -10.39
N LYS A 162 11.56 2.69 -10.09
CA LYS A 162 12.08 3.55 -9.02
C LYS A 162 11.53 4.98 -9.08
N ASP A 163 11.06 5.49 -7.95
CA ASP A 163 10.45 6.81 -7.78
C ASP A 163 9.16 7.03 -8.61
N GLU A 164 8.54 5.97 -9.13
CA GLU A 164 7.24 6.06 -9.79
C GLU A 164 6.08 5.94 -8.80
N LEU A 165 4.99 6.64 -9.13
CA LEU A 165 3.72 6.57 -8.45
C LEU A 165 2.67 6.18 -9.49
N LEU A 166 2.21 4.94 -9.42
CA LEU A 166 1.23 4.37 -10.32
C LEU A 166 -0.13 4.24 -9.64
N VAL A 167 -1.18 4.52 -10.40
CA VAL A 167 -2.57 4.38 -9.99
C VAL A 167 -3.32 3.54 -11.04
N SER A 168 -4.34 2.80 -10.63
CA SER A 168 -5.25 2.17 -11.59
C SER A 168 -6.11 3.21 -12.33
N GLY A 169 -6.69 2.83 -13.47
CA GLY A 169 -7.61 3.67 -14.23
C GLY A 169 -8.82 4.15 -13.40
N GLN A 170 -9.38 3.28 -12.56
CA GLN A 170 -10.46 3.66 -11.63
C GLN A 170 -10.01 4.76 -10.65
N VAL A 171 -8.80 4.64 -10.08
CA VAL A 171 -8.27 5.69 -9.20
C VAL A 171 -8.00 6.97 -9.99
N ASN A 172 -7.45 6.86 -11.20
CA ASN A 172 -7.22 8.00 -12.09
C ASN A 172 -8.52 8.81 -12.31
N GLU A 173 -9.63 8.15 -12.59
CA GLU A 173 -10.94 8.82 -12.76
C GLU A 173 -11.37 9.63 -11.53
N LEU A 174 -11.06 9.13 -10.33
CA LEU A 174 -11.39 9.79 -9.06
C LEU A 174 -10.47 10.99 -8.75
N ILE A 175 -9.24 11.01 -9.26
CA ILE A 175 -8.22 12.00 -8.90
C ILE A 175 -7.87 12.99 -10.03
N LYS A 176 -8.26 12.74 -11.28
CA LYS A 176 -7.82 13.50 -12.47
C LYS A 176 -8.15 14.99 -12.47
N LYS A 177 -9.08 15.43 -11.61
CA LYS A 177 -9.41 16.85 -11.41
C LYS A 177 -8.35 17.59 -10.59
N GLU A 178 -7.61 16.88 -9.74
CA GLU A 178 -6.62 17.45 -8.82
C GLU A 178 -5.18 17.10 -9.22
N PHE A 179 -4.97 15.96 -9.87
CA PHE A 179 -3.63 15.47 -10.21
C PHE A 179 -3.48 15.26 -11.71
N ARG A 180 -2.34 15.68 -12.24
CA ARG A 180 -1.94 15.36 -13.61
C ARG A 180 -1.43 13.92 -13.67
N THR A 181 -1.86 13.19 -14.69
CA THR A 181 -1.50 11.80 -14.90
C THR A 181 -1.20 11.56 -16.38
N ASP A 182 -0.27 10.66 -16.65
CA ASP A 182 0.00 10.15 -18.00
C ASP A 182 -0.40 8.67 -18.05
N TYR A 183 -1.04 8.24 -19.15
CA TYR A 183 -1.24 6.82 -19.39
C TYR A 183 0.12 6.10 -19.49
N ALA A 184 0.25 4.95 -18.83
CA ALA A 184 1.48 4.16 -18.84
C ALA A 184 1.34 2.90 -19.71
N LYS A 185 0.40 2.02 -19.36
CA LYS A 185 0.14 0.71 -20.00
C LYS A 185 -1.10 0.07 -19.38
N HIS A 186 -1.56 -1.05 -19.96
CA HIS A 186 -2.47 -1.95 -19.27
C HIS A 186 -1.70 -3.09 -18.60
N VAL A 187 -2.28 -3.67 -17.54
CA VAL A 187 -1.75 -4.83 -16.83
C VAL A 187 -2.88 -5.79 -16.46
N THR A 188 -2.61 -7.09 -16.48
CA THR A 188 -3.59 -8.11 -16.08
C THR A 188 -3.27 -8.63 -14.68
N ILE A 189 -4.26 -8.56 -13.79
CA ILE A 189 -4.14 -8.91 -12.37
C ILE A 189 -5.32 -9.80 -12.02
N GLY A 190 -5.05 -11.06 -11.67
CA GLY A 190 -6.13 -12.01 -11.35
C GLY A 190 -7.14 -12.24 -12.47
N GLY A 191 -6.71 -12.13 -13.74
CA GLY A 191 -7.57 -12.28 -14.92
C GLY A 191 -8.33 -11.00 -15.32
N VAL A 192 -8.22 -9.92 -14.56
CA VAL A 192 -8.83 -8.62 -14.89
C VAL A 192 -7.77 -7.67 -15.43
N THR A 193 -8.10 -6.95 -16.51
CA THR A 193 -7.20 -5.97 -17.13
C THR A 193 -7.47 -4.58 -16.55
N PHE A 194 -6.41 -3.90 -16.14
CA PHE A 194 -6.44 -2.54 -15.61
C PHE A 194 -5.58 -1.64 -16.48
N ASP A 195 -6.13 -0.50 -16.89
CA ASP A 195 -5.29 0.62 -17.33
C ASP A 195 -4.53 1.19 -16.15
N VAL A 196 -3.28 1.58 -16.40
CA VAL A 196 -2.36 2.12 -15.39
C VAL A 196 -1.92 3.50 -15.79
N PHE A 197 -1.95 4.41 -14.83
CA PHE A 197 -1.57 5.81 -15.01
C PHE A 197 -0.45 6.17 -14.05
N LYS A 198 0.49 6.98 -14.54
CA LYS A 198 1.58 7.54 -13.74
C LYS A 198 1.22 8.95 -13.28
N VAL A 199 1.23 9.19 -11.98
CA VAL A 199 0.99 10.52 -11.42
C VAL A 199 2.22 11.40 -11.61
N LYS A 200 2.00 12.64 -12.06
CA LYS A 200 3.04 13.63 -12.33
C LYS A 200 3.20 14.55 -11.13
N TYR A 201 4.37 14.46 -10.50
CA TYR A 201 4.75 15.29 -9.36
C TYR A 201 6.25 15.62 -9.49
N ARG A 202 6.59 16.59 -10.33
CA ARG A 202 7.96 17.12 -10.42
C ARG A 202 7.93 18.62 -10.26
#